data_AF-A0A954QIZ1-F1
#
_entry.id   AF-A0A954QIZ1-F1
#
_cell.length_a   1.000
_cell.length_b   1.000
_cell.length_c   1.000
_cell.angle_alpha   90.00
_cell.angle_beta   90.00
_cell.angle_gamma   90.00
#
_symmetry.space_group_name_H-M   'P 1'
#
loop_
_entity.id
_entity.type
_entity.pdbx_description
1 polymer ?
#
loop_
_entity_poly.entity_id
_entity_poly.type
_entity_poly.pdbx_seq_one_letter_code
_entity_poly.pdbx_strand_id
1 'polypeptide(L)'
;MLQVIQGATSDTLAELHFKWPDAPSDLMARLSAKGPFCRWARTLPARFAFEQIRDGWWRTQIVDPCFWSPDYPGVYRLEIDGQPIVQQETTADLPTEIAVRRFGARGNQLFWNGKRCVLRGQLATNLTDGDHATDTSDTNESLWTTAYRELMLGRIDSRYCPTRAAIATRDGVWLGLRIDAADHWQSQLQQITKSPALILVVLPGSANIDAQELAELAPNLLKVADLTNLDLE
;
A
#
# COMPACT_ATOMS: atom_id res chain seq x y z
N MET A 1 -5.60 -16.08 -4.57
CA MET A 1 -4.80 -14.87 -4.28
C MET A 1 -5.40 -14.15 -3.08
N LEU A 2 -4.55 -13.81 -2.13
CA LEU A 2 -4.94 -13.08 -0.93
C LEU A 2 -4.96 -11.57 -1.18
N GLN A 3 -5.99 -10.87 -0.71
CA GLN A 3 -6.08 -9.42 -0.84
C GLN A 3 -6.70 -8.74 0.39
N VAL A 4 -6.18 -7.56 0.73
CA VAL A 4 -6.85 -6.60 1.61
C VAL A 4 -7.38 -5.49 0.73
N ILE A 5 -8.65 -5.14 0.86
CA ILE A 5 -9.33 -4.12 0.05
C ILE A 5 -9.94 -3.09 1.00
N GLN A 6 -9.64 -1.82 0.79
CA GLN A 6 -10.30 -0.75 1.51
C GLN A 6 -11.69 -0.50 0.92
N GLY A 7 -12.71 -0.59 1.77
CA GLY A 7 -14.09 -0.28 1.41
C GLY A 7 -14.43 1.21 1.61
N ALA A 8 -15.67 1.48 1.99
CA ALA A 8 -16.12 2.82 2.31
C ALA A 8 -15.35 3.43 3.50
N THR A 9 -15.08 4.74 3.44
CA THR A 9 -14.43 5.47 4.53
C THR A 9 -15.14 6.79 4.81
N SER A 10 -15.29 7.11 6.10
CA SER A 10 -15.85 8.35 6.67
C SER A 10 -15.01 8.77 7.87
N ASP A 11 -15.30 9.93 8.49
CA ASP A 11 -14.43 10.47 9.56
C ASP A 11 -14.39 9.55 10.78
N THR A 12 -15.44 8.76 10.96
CA THR A 12 -15.65 7.91 12.13
C THR A 12 -15.55 6.43 11.81
N LEU A 13 -15.44 6.04 10.54
CA LEU A 13 -15.49 4.64 10.13
C LEU A 13 -14.65 4.36 8.88
N ALA A 14 -13.93 3.25 8.89
CA ALA A 14 -13.33 2.68 7.70
C ALA A 14 -13.66 1.20 7.58
N GLU A 15 -14.12 0.79 6.40
CA GLU A 15 -14.38 -0.61 6.11
C GLU A 15 -13.15 -1.25 5.47
N LEU A 16 -12.81 -2.45 5.94
CA LEU A 16 -11.77 -3.28 5.36
C LEU A 16 -12.38 -4.61 4.95
N HIS A 17 -12.06 -5.05 3.74
CA HIS A 17 -12.39 -6.36 3.24
C HIS A 17 -11.12 -7.17 3.09
N PHE A 18 -11.24 -8.46 3.36
CA PHE A 18 -10.16 -9.40 3.28
C PHE A 18 -10.63 -10.61 2.48
N LYS A 19 -9.94 -10.88 1.37
CA LYS A 19 -10.27 -11.96 0.44
C LYS A 19 -9.20 -13.05 0.56
N TRP A 20 -9.60 -14.22 1.05
CA TRP A 20 -8.76 -15.42 1.11
C TRP A 20 -9.62 -16.65 0.77
N PRO A 21 -9.70 -17.04 -0.52
CA PRO A 21 -10.60 -18.11 -0.96
C PRO A 21 -10.31 -19.47 -0.32
N ASP A 22 -9.03 -19.79 -0.13
CA ASP A 22 -8.59 -21.12 0.31
C ASP A 22 -8.30 -21.20 1.82
N ALA A 23 -8.70 -20.20 2.61
CA ALA A 23 -8.41 -20.20 4.04
C ALA A 23 -9.39 -21.09 4.83
N PRO A 24 -8.89 -21.92 5.76
CA PRO A 24 -9.74 -22.62 6.71
C PRO A 24 -10.62 -21.64 7.49
N SER A 25 -11.93 -21.87 7.53
CA SER A 25 -12.88 -20.94 8.16
C SER A 25 -12.63 -20.74 9.66
N ASP A 26 -12.12 -21.76 10.34
CA ASP A 26 -11.72 -21.73 11.75
C ASP A 26 -10.49 -20.84 12.00
N LEU A 27 -9.53 -20.83 11.08
CA LEU A 27 -8.39 -19.91 11.11
C LEU A 27 -8.88 -18.47 10.95
N MET A 28 -9.79 -18.25 10.01
CA MET A 28 -10.29 -16.94 9.67
C MET A 28 -11.23 -16.33 10.71
N ALA A 29 -11.96 -17.16 11.46
CA ALA A 29 -12.75 -16.70 12.61
C ALA A 29 -11.89 -16.04 13.71
N ARG A 30 -10.57 -16.27 13.68
CA ARG A 30 -9.58 -15.72 14.63
C ARG A 30 -8.82 -14.53 14.04
N LEU A 31 -9.13 -14.13 12.80
CA LEU A 31 -8.49 -13.00 12.11
C LEU A 31 -8.98 -11.67 12.70
N SER A 32 -8.03 -10.77 12.95
CA SER A 32 -8.30 -9.41 13.37
C SER A 32 -7.29 -8.42 12.78
N ALA A 33 -7.68 -7.15 12.68
CA ALA A 33 -6.76 -6.04 12.48
C ALA A 33 -6.49 -5.36 13.82
N LYS A 34 -5.23 -5.06 14.14
CA LYS A 34 -4.84 -4.34 15.36
C LYS A 34 -4.07 -3.09 15.02
N GLY A 35 -4.36 -1.99 15.70
CA GLY A 35 -3.62 -0.74 15.49
C GLY A 35 -4.42 0.50 15.93
N PRO A 36 -4.01 1.69 15.48
CA PRO A 36 -2.85 1.93 14.61
C PRO A 36 -1.52 1.77 15.37
N PHE A 37 -0.46 1.49 14.62
CA PHE A 37 0.94 1.51 15.04
C PHE A 37 1.66 2.59 14.24
N CYS A 38 2.32 3.51 14.93
CA CYS A 38 3.11 4.58 14.31
C CYS A 38 4.44 4.69 15.06
N ARG A 39 5.55 4.89 14.34
CA ARG A 39 6.86 5.10 15.00
C ARG A 39 6.95 6.43 15.74
N TRP A 40 6.18 7.43 15.33
CA TRP A 40 6.21 8.80 15.88
C TRP A 40 5.15 9.07 16.94
N ALA A 41 4.16 8.19 17.08
CA ALA A 41 3.03 8.40 17.98
C ALA A 41 2.65 7.10 18.68
N ARG A 42 2.38 7.18 19.98
CA ARG A 42 1.86 6.07 20.78
C ARG A 42 0.37 6.26 20.98
N THR A 43 -0.41 5.49 20.25
CA THR A 43 -1.85 5.35 20.44
C THR A 43 -2.14 4.03 21.14
N LEU A 44 -3.22 3.95 21.92
CA LEU A 44 -3.68 2.68 22.45
C LEU A 44 -4.20 1.84 21.27
N PRO A 45 -3.58 0.70 20.92
CA PRO A 45 -4.03 -0.07 19.78
C PRO A 45 -5.37 -0.74 20.10
N ALA A 46 -6.34 -0.57 19.20
CA ALA A 46 -7.60 -1.29 19.22
C ALA A 46 -7.50 -2.53 18.33
N ARG A 47 -8.37 -3.51 18.57
CA ARG A 47 -8.48 -4.74 17.78
C ARG A 47 -9.87 -4.81 17.14
N PHE A 48 -9.90 -5.13 15.86
CA PHE A 48 -11.10 -5.19 15.04
C PHE A 48 -11.20 -6.59 14.44
N ALA A 49 -12.16 -7.38 14.91
CA ALA A 49 -12.36 -8.75 14.42
C ALA A 49 -12.97 -8.73 13.02
N PHE A 50 -12.56 -9.68 12.18
CA PHE A 50 -13.17 -9.88 10.87
C PHE A 50 -14.37 -10.82 10.97
N GLU A 51 -15.44 -10.48 10.26
CA GLU A 51 -16.65 -11.27 10.13
C GLU A 51 -16.79 -11.79 8.70
N GLN A 52 -17.18 -13.04 8.54
CA GLN A 52 -17.41 -13.61 7.22
C GLN A 52 -18.65 -12.99 6.59
N ILE A 53 -18.52 -12.45 5.37
CA ILE A 53 -19.65 -11.88 4.62
C ILE A 53 -20.10 -12.77 3.46
N ARG A 54 -19.20 -13.60 2.93
CA ARG A 54 -19.47 -14.68 1.97
C ARG A 54 -18.26 -15.61 1.93
N ASP A 55 -18.37 -16.71 1.19
CA ASP A 55 -17.28 -17.68 1.07
C ASP A 55 -15.97 -17.01 0.58
N GLY A 56 -14.88 -17.23 1.33
CA GLY A 56 -13.58 -16.61 1.08
C GLY A 56 -13.49 -15.09 1.29
N TRP A 57 -14.54 -14.42 1.80
CA TRP A 57 -14.56 -12.97 2.03
C TRP A 57 -14.96 -12.60 3.44
N TRP A 58 -14.17 -11.69 4.00
CA TRP A 58 -14.27 -11.26 5.38
C TRP A 58 -14.26 -9.75 5.43
N ARG A 59 -14.94 -9.17 6.42
CA ARG A 59 -15.06 -7.73 6.59
C ARG A 59 -14.82 -7.33 8.03
N THR A 60 -14.18 -6.20 8.24
CA THR A 60 -14.18 -5.52 9.54
C THR A 60 -14.42 -4.03 9.37
N GLN A 61 -14.82 -3.36 10.45
CA GLN A 61 -15.00 -1.92 10.53
C GLN A 61 -14.09 -1.35 11.60
N ILE A 62 -13.26 -0.40 11.21
CA ILE A 62 -12.41 0.38 12.11
C ILE A 62 -13.18 1.63 12.49
N VAL A 63 -13.59 1.72 13.76
CA VAL A 63 -14.20 2.92 14.34
C VAL A 63 -13.10 3.92 14.67
N ASP A 64 -13.35 5.20 14.38
CA ASP A 64 -12.40 6.31 14.52
C ASP A 64 -11.03 5.99 13.90
N PRO A 65 -11.02 5.64 12.59
CA PRO A 65 -9.81 5.19 11.92
C PRO A 65 -8.74 6.27 11.92
N CYS A 66 -7.51 5.87 12.24
CA CYS A 66 -6.36 6.74 12.09
C CYS A 66 -5.81 6.57 10.69
N PHE A 67 -6.16 7.52 9.82
CA PHE A 67 -5.77 7.49 8.42
C PHE A 67 -4.27 7.67 8.25
N TRP A 68 -3.66 6.76 7.48
CA TRP A 68 -2.29 6.88 7.03
C TRP A 68 -2.11 8.16 6.22
N SER A 69 -1.06 8.89 6.55
CA SER A 69 -0.61 10.08 5.86
C SER A 69 0.90 10.28 6.07
N PRO A 70 1.53 11.17 5.30
CA PRO A 70 2.90 11.57 5.57
C PRO A 70 3.14 12.11 6.96
N ASP A 71 2.19 12.89 7.50
CA ASP A 71 2.32 13.45 8.85
C ASP A 71 1.95 12.42 9.94
N TYR A 72 1.24 11.33 9.59
CA TYR A 72 0.86 10.24 10.49
C TYR A 72 0.82 8.87 9.76
N PRO A 73 1.94 8.14 9.69
CA PRO A 73 2.07 6.86 8.99
C PRO A 73 1.60 5.70 9.87
N GLY A 74 0.41 5.83 10.45
CA GLY A 74 -0.21 4.77 11.24
C GLY A 74 -0.60 3.59 10.37
N VAL A 75 -0.18 2.39 10.76
CA VAL A 75 -0.55 1.13 10.09
C VAL A 75 -1.29 0.19 11.05
N TYR A 76 -2.09 -0.71 10.52
CA TYR A 76 -2.74 -1.78 11.25
C TYR A 76 -2.05 -3.10 10.90
N ARG A 77 -1.86 -3.97 11.88
CA ARG A 77 -1.32 -5.32 11.69
C ARG A 77 -2.43 -6.33 11.63
N LEU A 78 -2.32 -7.29 10.71
CA LEU A 78 -3.19 -8.46 10.71
C LEU A 78 -2.68 -9.47 11.73
N GLU A 79 -3.58 -9.96 12.58
CA GLU A 79 -3.30 -10.95 13.62
C GLU A 79 -4.27 -12.14 13.50
N ILE A 80 -3.77 -13.34 13.74
CA ILE A 80 -4.56 -14.55 14.00
C ILE A 80 -4.30 -14.94 15.46
N ASP A 81 -5.35 -15.10 16.27
CA ASP A 81 -5.23 -15.35 17.73
C ASP A 81 -4.37 -14.34 18.48
N GLY A 82 -4.38 -13.10 18.01
CA GLY A 82 -3.58 -12.04 18.60
C GLY A 82 -2.08 -12.17 18.34
N GLN A 83 -1.65 -13.11 17.49
CA GLN A 83 -0.30 -13.21 16.99
C GLN A 83 -0.21 -12.57 15.60
N PRO A 84 0.80 -11.72 15.33
CA PRO A 84 1.03 -11.19 13.99
C PRO A 84 1.18 -12.30 12.98
N ILE A 85 0.58 -12.14 11.80
CA ILE A 85 0.79 -13.07 10.69
C ILE A 85 2.22 -12.89 10.16
N VAL A 86 3.10 -13.85 10.45
CA VAL A 86 4.47 -13.86 9.95
C VAL A 86 4.53 -14.61 8.62
N GLN A 87 5.12 -14.00 7.59
CA GLN A 87 5.21 -14.56 6.24
C GLN A 87 5.96 -15.91 6.15
N GLN A 88 6.70 -16.32 7.19
CA GLN A 88 7.50 -17.54 7.16
C GLN A 88 6.69 -18.85 7.37
N GLU A 89 5.49 -18.79 7.95
CA GLU A 89 4.71 -20.00 8.26
C GLU A 89 3.50 -20.21 7.33
N THR A 90 3.14 -19.20 6.55
CA THR A 90 2.04 -19.28 5.58
C THR A 90 2.59 -19.29 4.17
N THR A 91 2.25 -20.30 3.37
CA THR A 91 2.56 -20.36 1.92
C THR A 91 1.97 -19.21 1.10
N ALA A 92 1.14 -18.35 1.70
CA ALA A 92 0.59 -17.15 1.09
C ALA A 92 1.33 -15.90 1.59
N ASP A 93 1.80 -15.05 0.67
CA ASP A 93 2.40 -13.74 0.94
C ASP A 93 1.35 -12.75 1.53
N LEU A 94 1.03 -12.93 2.82
CA LEU A 94 0.14 -12.06 3.57
C LEU A 94 0.77 -10.67 3.75
N PRO A 95 0.06 -9.57 3.42
CA PRO A 95 0.46 -8.26 3.90
C PRO A 95 0.28 -8.25 5.42
N THR A 96 1.40 -8.29 6.15
CA THR A 96 1.40 -8.25 7.62
C THR A 96 0.89 -6.91 8.16
N GLU A 97 1.08 -5.85 7.37
CA GLU A 97 0.67 -4.48 7.68
C GLU A 97 -0.20 -3.91 6.57
N ILE A 98 -1.23 -3.18 6.98
CA ILE A 98 -2.18 -2.50 6.10
C ILE A 98 -2.32 -1.06 6.59
N ALA A 99 -2.75 -0.16 5.72
CA ALA A 99 -3.12 1.17 6.18
C ALA A 99 -4.40 1.64 5.52
N VAL A 100 -5.17 2.40 6.29
CA VAL A 100 -6.39 3.04 5.81
C VAL A 100 -6.01 4.43 5.34
N ARG A 101 -6.33 4.81 4.11
CA ARG A 101 -5.97 6.11 3.54
C ARG A 101 -7.14 6.74 2.79
N ARG A 102 -7.15 8.06 2.75
CA ARG A 102 -8.14 8.84 1.98
C ARG A 102 -7.48 9.52 0.81
N PHE A 103 -6.96 8.71 -0.09
CA PHE A 103 -6.35 9.18 -1.31
C PHE A 103 -7.21 8.74 -2.49
N GLY A 104 -7.60 9.70 -3.32
CA GLY A 104 -8.65 9.58 -4.33
C GLY A 104 -8.32 10.36 -5.59
N ALA A 105 -9.02 10.03 -6.68
CA ALA A 105 -9.08 10.86 -7.88
C ALA A 105 -10.55 11.12 -8.23
N ARG A 106 -10.84 12.32 -8.75
CA ARG A 106 -12.14 12.66 -9.34
C ARG A 106 -11.90 13.48 -10.60
N GLY A 107 -12.22 12.90 -11.76
CA GLY A 107 -11.84 13.48 -13.05
C GLY A 107 -10.31 13.59 -13.16
N ASN A 108 -9.81 14.79 -13.45
CA ASN A 108 -8.38 15.10 -13.57
C ASN A 108 -7.74 15.67 -12.29
N GLN A 109 -8.39 15.49 -11.14
CA GLN A 109 -7.94 16.05 -9.87
C GLN A 109 -7.70 14.95 -8.84
N LEU A 110 -6.61 15.07 -8.10
CA LEU A 110 -6.30 14.23 -6.95
C LEU A 110 -6.89 14.84 -5.69
N PHE A 111 -7.35 13.97 -4.80
CA PHE A 111 -7.95 14.33 -3.52
C PHE A 111 -7.26 13.58 -2.40
N TRP A 112 -6.89 14.31 -1.35
CA TRP A 112 -6.39 13.75 -0.11
C TRP A 112 -7.19 14.31 1.06
N ASN A 113 -7.74 13.43 1.91
CA ASN A 113 -8.61 13.81 3.03
C ASN A 113 -9.78 14.72 2.59
N GLY A 114 -10.39 14.40 1.45
CA GLY A 114 -11.52 15.16 0.88
C GLY A 114 -11.15 16.52 0.26
N LYS A 115 -9.88 16.92 0.29
CA LYS A 115 -9.40 18.19 -0.28
C LYS A 115 -8.60 17.92 -1.55
N ARG A 116 -8.76 18.79 -2.55
CA ARG A 116 -7.93 18.75 -3.76
C ARG A 116 -6.46 18.91 -3.37
N CYS A 117 -5.61 18.05 -3.91
CA CYS A 117 -4.17 18.12 -3.71
C CYS A 117 -3.42 18.06 -5.05
N VAL A 118 -2.16 18.48 -5.02
CA VAL A 118 -1.21 18.36 -6.12
C VAL A 118 -0.03 17.55 -5.58
N LEU A 119 0.29 16.45 -6.25
CA LEU A 119 1.50 15.70 -5.94
C LEU A 119 2.70 16.48 -6.49
N ARG A 120 3.63 16.80 -5.61
CA ARG A 120 4.95 17.32 -5.98
C ARG A 120 5.92 16.22 -5.66
N GLY A 121 6.83 15.91 -6.57
CA GLY A 121 7.70 14.78 -6.37
C GLY A 121 9.09 14.95 -6.93
N GLN A 122 9.99 14.13 -6.41
CA GLN A 122 11.36 14.01 -6.88
C GLN A 122 11.54 12.65 -7.52
N LEU A 123 12.27 12.63 -8.64
CA LEU A 123 12.63 11.39 -9.31
C LEU A 123 13.76 10.72 -8.52
N ALA A 124 13.51 9.52 -8.01
CA ALA A 124 14.52 8.66 -7.42
C ALA A 124 14.95 7.64 -8.48
N THR A 125 16.15 7.82 -9.03
CA THR A 125 16.66 7.00 -10.13
C THR A 125 16.94 5.55 -9.74
N ASN A 126 17.16 5.25 -8.45
CA ASN A 126 17.41 3.89 -7.96
C ASN A 126 16.68 3.60 -6.65
N LEU A 127 15.52 2.94 -6.73
CA LEU A 127 14.88 2.25 -5.60
C LEU A 127 15.33 0.78 -5.46
N THR A 128 16.42 0.40 -6.11
CA THR A 128 16.98 -0.94 -6.04
C THR A 128 17.66 -1.17 -4.68
N ASP A 129 17.60 -2.41 -4.17
CA ASP A 129 18.47 -2.81 -3.07
C ASP A 129 19.91 -2.58 -3.51
N GLY A 130 20.58 -1.60 -2.91
CA GLY A 130 21.99 -1.40 -3.18
C GLY A 130 22.71 -2.65 -2.73
N ASP A 131 23.36 -3.34 -3.67
CA ASP A 131 24.41 -4.30 -3.34
C ASP A 131 25.40 -3.57 -2.41
N HIS A 132 25.54 -4.10 -1.18
CA HIS A 132 26.40 -3.65 -0.09
C HIS A 132 25.84 -2.56 0.85
N ALA A 133 24.95 -3.00 1.74
CA ALA A 133 24.68 -2.39 3.05
C ALA A 133 25.90 -2.46 4.00
N THR A 134 27.04 -1.89 3.60
CA THR A 134 28.20 -1.68 4.49
C THR A 134 28.55 -0.21 4.70
N ASP A 135 27.83 0.73 4.08
CA ASP A 135 27.98 2.16 4.35
C ASP A 135 26.70 2.73 4.98
N THR A 136 26.40 2.23 6.17
CA THR A 136 25.38 2.76 7.07
C THR A 136 25.93 3.96 7.83
N SER A 137 25.67 5.18 7.38
CA SER A 137 25.40 6.26 8.35
C SER A 137 24.65 7.46 7.77
N ASP A 138 25.12 8.19 6.76
CA ASP A 138 24.63 9.59 6.66
C ASP A 138 23.90 10.04 5.38
N THR A 139 23.99 9.34 4.24
CA THR A 139 23.47 9.90 2.98
C THR A 139 22.02 9.54 2.67
N ASN A 140 21.56 8.34 3.05
CA ASN A 140 20.19 7.90 2.75
C ASN A 140 19.13 8.59 3.62
N GLU A 141 19.47 9.03 4.84
CA GLU A 141 18.55 9.75 5.72
C GLU A 141 18.18 11.15 5.16
N SER A 142 19.06 11.74 4.34
CA SER A 142 18.85 13.07 3.73
C SER A 142 17.73 13.11 2.67
N LEU A 143 17.51 12.00 1.95
CA LEU A 143 16.46 11.92 0.92
C LEU A 143 15.07 11.87 1.56
N TRP A 144 14.91 11.10 2.64
CA TRP A 144 13.62 10.94 3.31
C TRP A 144 13.23 12.15 4.16
N THR A 145 14.20 12.85 4.73
CA THR A 145 13.96 14.05 5.55
C THR A 145 13.47 15.24 4.72
N THR A 146 13.90 15.36 3.47
CA THR A 146 13.43 16.43 2.56
C THR A 146 12.06 16.11 1.94
N ALA A 147 11.74 14.83 1.76
CA ALA A 147 10.52 14.36 1.11
C ALA A 147 9.28 14.27 2.01
N TYR A 148 9.31 14.86 3.22
CA TYR A 148 8.27 14.70 4.25
C TYR A 148 6.83 15.10 3.80
N ARG A 149 6.68 15.69 2.60
CA ARG A 149 5.40 16.02 1.95
C ARG A 149 5.40 15.81 0.43
N GLU A 150 6.46 15.22 -0.11
CA GLU A 150 6.65 15.05 -1.55
C GLU A 150 6.48 13.58 -1.94
N LEU A 151 5.91 13.35 -3.11
CA LEU A 151 5.87 12.08 -3.78
C LEU A 151 7.29 11.70 -4.22
N MET A 152 7.84 10.61 -3.73
CA MET A 152 9.01 10.03 -4.37
C MET A 152 8.55 9.20 -5.56
N LEU A 153 8.89 9.65 -6.78
CA LEU A 153 8.65 8.88 -7.99
C LEU A 153 9.89 8.03 -8.26
N GLY A 154 9.79 6.73 -8.02
CA GLY A 154 10.83 5.77 -8.34
C GLY A 154 10.59 5.09 -9.68
N ARG A 155 11.69 4.68 -10.32
CA ARG A 155 11.66 3.76 -11.45
C ARG A 155 11.86 2.32 -10.94
N ILE A 156 10.97 1.39 -11.32
CA ILE A 156 11.20 -0.04 -11.14
C ILE A 156 11.71 -0.58 -12.48
N ASP A 157 13.01 -0.77 -12.60
CA ASP A 157 13.60 -1.36 -13.81
C ASP A 157 13.37 -2.88 -13.90
N SER A 158 13.38 -3.57 -12.75
CA SER A 158 13.37 -5.02 -12.68
C SER A 158 13.17 -5.59 -11.28
N ARG A 159 13.50 -4.83 -10.21
CA ARG A 159 13.44 -5.32 -8.82
C ARG A 159 12.73 -4.31 -7.93
N TYR A 160 11.42 -4.52 -7.73
CA TYR A 160 10.74 -3.92 -6.59
C TYR A 160 11.42 -4.38 -5.31
N CYS A 161 11.74 -3.44 -4.42
CA CYS A 161 12.26 -3.72 -3.09
C CYS A 161 11.14 -3.56 -2.06
N PRO A 162 10.57 -4.67 -1.53
CA PRO A 162 9.59 -4.61 -0.44
C PRO A 162 10.11 -3.85 0.78
N THR A 163 11.41 -3.96 1.07
CA THR A 163 12.06 -3.28 2.21
C THR A 163 11.96 -1.77 2.09
N ARG A 164 12.23 -1.17 0.92
CA ARG A 164 12.10 0.28 0.73
C ARG A 164 10.64 0.75 0.80
N ALA A 165 9.72 -0.04 0.28
CA ALA A 165 8.29 0.26 0.37
C ALA A 165 7.77 0.20 1.81
N ALA A 166 8.28 -0.73 2.61
CA ALA A 166 8.01 -0.80 4.05
C ALA A 166 8.62 0.40 4.81
N ILE A 167 9.86 0.80 4.47
CA ILE A 167 10.50 2.01 5.03
C ILE A 167 9.67 3.25 4.70
N ALA A 168 9.29 3.46 3.44
CA ALA A 168 8.47 4.60 3.03
C ALA A 168 7.11 4.59 3.76
N THR A 169 6.49 3.42 3.91
CA THR A 169 5.23 3.27 4.66
C THR A 169 5.40 3.69 6.12
N ARG A 170 6.45 3.23 6.79
CA ARG A 170 6.77 3.56 8.18
C ARG A 170 7.14 5.03 8.37
N ASP A 171 7.76 5.62 7.34
CA ASP A 171 8.34 6.96 7.40
C ASP A 171 7.44 8.03 6.78
N GLY A 172 6.22 7.68 6.38
CA GLY A 172 5.25 8.63 5.86
C GLY A 172 5.61 9.20 4.50
N VAL A 173 6.23 8.40 3.63
CA VAL A 173 6.63 8.88 2.29
C VAL A 173 5.71 8.27 1.24
N TRP A 174 5.14 9.13 0.41
CA TRP A 174 4.37 8.67 -0.75
C TRP A 174 5.29 8.11 -1.81
N LEU A 175 4.95 6.95 -2.35
CA LEU A 175 5.64 6.33 -3.47
C LEU A 175 4.79 6.38 -4.73
N GLY A 176 5.43 6.78 -5.82
CA GLY A 176 5.00 6.52 -7.18
C GLY A 176 6.00 5.57 -7.83
N LEU A 177 5.54 4.58 -8.58
CA LEU A 177 6.41 3.62 -9.23
C LEU A 177 6.11 3.53 -10.72
N ARG A 178 7.14 3.52 -11.56
CA ARG A 178 7.01 3.22 -12.98
C ARG A 178 7.45 1.79 -13.26
N ILE A 179 6.60 1.02 -13.92
CA ILE A 179 6.89 -0.31 -14.45
C ILE A 179 7.20 -0.16 -15.94
N ASP A 180 8.41 -0.56 -16.36
CA ASP A 180 8.81 -0.48 -17.77
C ASP A 180 8.60 -1.80 -18.54
N ALA A 181 8.64 -2.95 -17.84
CA ALA A 181 8.56 -4.27 -18.46
C ALA A 181 7.11 -4.66 -18.77
N ALA A 182 6.74 -4.63 -20.06
CA ALA A 182 5.39 -4.97 -20.51
C ALA A 182 5.00 -6.44 -20.30
N ASP A 183 5.96 -7.37 -20.24
CA ASP A 183 5.65 -8.81 -20.18
C ASP A 183 5.42 -9.33 -18.75
N HIS A 184 5.69 -8.51 -17.72
CA HIS A 184 5.66 -8.93 -16.31
C HIS A 184 4.99 -7.90 -15.37
N TRP A 185 4.24 -6.94 -15.91
CA TRP A 185 3.69 -5.87 -15.08
C TRP A 185 2.66 -6.39 -14.06
N GLN A 186 1.92 -7.47 -14.34
CA GLN A 186 0.92 -8.00 -13.41
C GLN A 186 1.54 -8.52 -12.11
N SER A 187 2.60 -9.33 -12.22
CA SER A 187 3.25 -9.90 -11.03
C SER A 187 3.94 -8.82 -10.21
N GLN A 188 4.57 -7.85 -10.87
CA GLN A 188 5.13 -6.67 -10.21
C GLN A 188 4.03 -5.86 -9.52
N LEU A 189 2.91 -5.60 -10.20
CA LEU A 189 1.78 -4.86 -9.64
C LEU A 189 1.22 -5.54 -8.38
N GLN A 190 1.05 -6.85 -8.40
CA GLN A 190 0.58 -7.63 -7.25
C GLN A 190 1.52 -7.51 -6.04
N GLN A 191 2.84 -7.45 -6.27
CA GLN A 191 3.81 -7.31 -5.19
C GLN A 191 3.78 -5.90 -4.59
N ILE A 192 3.69 -4.87 -5.43
CA ILE A 192 3.80 -3.47 -5.00
C ILE A 192 2.53 -2.94 -4.36
N THR A 193 1.34 -3.42 -4.76
CA THR A 193 0.04 -2.96 -4.25
C THR A 193 -0.17 -3.25 -2.76
N LYS A 194 0.68 -4.11 -2.18
CA LYS A 194 0.69 -4.41 -0.75
C LYS A 194 1.23 -3.26 0.10
N SER A 195 1.97 -2.31 -0.48
CA SER A 195 2.55 -1.20 0.25
C SER A 195 1.56 -0.04 0.45
N PRO A 196 1.29 0.37 1.70
CA PRO A 196 0.46 1.55 1.96
C PRO A 196 1.03 2.88 1.45
N ALA A 197 2.35 3.00 1.34
CA ALA A 197 3.01 4.18 0.78
C ALA A 197 2.76 4.35 -0.73
N LEU A 198 2.46 3.27 -1.44
CA LEU A 198 2.26 3.31 -2.89
C LEU A 198 0.89 3.93 -3.24
N ILE A 199 0.92 5.05 -3.96
CA ILE A 199 -0.29 5.75 -4.43
C ILE A 199 -0.41 5.86 -5.93
N LEU A 200 0.69 5.68 -6.66
CA LEU A 200 0.72 5.83 -8.10
C LEU A 200 1.55 4.69 -8.69
N VAL A 201 1.02 4.05 -9.73
CA VAL A 201 1.79 3.16 -10.59
C VAL A 201 1.60 3.61 -12.03
N VAL A 202 2.71 3.84 -12.72
CA VAL A 202 2.75 4.12 -14.15
C VAL A 202 3.08 2.82 -14.85
N LEU A 203 2.15 2.33 -15.67
CA LEU A 203 2.30 1.11 -16.47
C LEU A 203 2.85 1.47 -17.86
N PRO A 204 3.51 0.53 -18.56
CA PRO A 204 4.03 0.81 -19.89
C PRO A 204 2.85 0.97 -20.86
N GLY A 205 2.95 1.92 -21.80
CA GLY A 205 1.86 2.18 -22.77
C GLY A 205 1.56 1.00 -23.69
N SER A 206 2.48 0.04 -23.81
CA SER A 206 2.30 -1.22 -24.53
C SER A 206 1.60 -2.31 -23.72
N ALA A 207 1.35 -2.11 -22.42
CA ALA A 207 0.59 -3.05 -21.63
C ALA A 207 -0.87 -3.07 -22.12
N ASN A 208 -1.31 -4.24 -22.60
CA ASN A 208 -2.72 -4.46 -22.90
C ASN A 208 -3.47 -4.64 -21.57
N ILE A 209 -4.00 -3.55 -21.02
CA ILE A 209 -4.60 -3.53 -19.68
C ILE A 209 -6.12 -3.68 -19.83
N ASP A 210 -6.65 -4.81 -19.41
CA ASP A 210 -8.08 -4.92 -19.15
C ASP A 210 -8.45 -4.21 -17.83
N ALA A 211 -9.50 -3.39 -17.86
CA ALA A 211 -9.88 -2.55 -16.72
C ALA A 211 -10.41 -3.36 -15.52
N GLN A 212 -11.02 -4.52 -15.80
CA GLN A 212 -11.50 -5.45 -14.78
C GLN A 212 -10.32 -6.21 -14.16
N GLU A 213 -9.41 -6.76 -14.98
CA GLU A 213 -8.17 -7.39 -14.51
C GLU A 213 -7.39 -6.44 -13.59
N LEU A 214 -7.21 -5.18 -14.00
CA LEU A 214 -6.54 -4.18 -13.16
C LEU A 214 -7.29 -3.92 -11.83
N ALA A 215 -8.63 -3.96 -11.84
CA ALA A 215 -9.43 -3.83 -10.61
C ALA A 215 -9.16 -4.98 -9.65
N GLU A 216 -9.02 -6.18 -10.19
CA GLU A 216 -8.76 -7.39 -9.43
C GLU A 216 -7.32 -7.43 -8.93
N LEU A 217 -6.33 -6.96 -9.69
CA LEU A 217 -4.92 -6.97 -9.27
C LEU A 217 -4.58 -5.88 -8.25
N ALA A 218 -5.15 -4.70 -8.41
CA ALA A 218 -4.78 -3.50 -7.67
C ALA A 218 -6.01 -2.73 -7.15
N PRO A 219 -6.85 -3.35 -6.30
CA PRO A 219 -8.13 -2.76 -5.88
C PRO A 219 -7.98 -1.46 -5.08
N ASN A 220 -6.80 -1.21 -4.50
CA ASN A 220 -6.52 -0.02 -3.69
C ASN A 220 -5.74 1.08 -4.43
N LEU A 221 -5.43 0.90 -5.72
CA LEU A 221 -4.71 1.91 -6.50
C LEU A 221 -5.68 2.80 -7.29
N LEU A 222 -5.31 4.07 -7.42
CA LEU A 222 -6.00 4.97 -8.33
C LEU A 222 -5.70 4.58 -9.77
N LYS A 223 -6.76 4.49 -10.57
CA LYS A 223 -6.66 4.18 -11.99
C LYS A 223 -6.70 5.49 -12.77
N VAL A 224 -5.69 5.71 -13.60
CA VAL A 224 -5.69 6.76 -14.61
C VAL A 224 -5.41 6.08 -15.95
N ALA A 225 -6.36 6.19 -16.87
CA ALA A 225 -6.19 5.69 -18.22
C ALA A 225 -5.43 6.75 -19.04
N ASP A 226 -4.43 6.28 -19.78
CA ASP A 226 -3.72 6.99 -20.85
C ASP A 226 -2.86 8.19 -20.40
N LEU A 227 -1.55 7.96 -20.30
CA LEU A 227 -0.52 8.97 -20.03
C LEU A 227 0.47 9.08 -21.19
N THR A 228 0.02 8.87 -22.44
CA THR A 228 0.86 8.82 -23.66
C THR A 228 1.75 10.06 -23.91
N ASN A 229 1.65 11.13 -23.10
CA ASN A 229 2.43 12.36 -23.23
C ASN A 229 3.20 12.78 -21.95
N LEU A 230 3.44 11.89 -20.99
CA LEU A 230 4.31 12.20 -19.84
C LEU A 230 5.77 11.91 -20.16
N ASP A 231 6.40 12.83 -20.89
CA ASP A 231 7.86 12.92 -20.97
C ASP A 231 8.37 13.33 -19.59
N LEU A 232 8.73 12.33 -18.78
CA LEU A 232 9.48 12.50 -17.54
C LEU A 232 10.97 12.61 -17.92
N GLU A 233 11.37 13.78 -18.44
CA GLU A 233 12.78 14.15 -18.63
C GLU A 233 13.47 14.47 -17.29
#